data_AF-A0A0K2RQ54-F1
#
_entry.id   AF-A0A0K2RQ54-F1
#
_cell.length_a   1.000
_cell.length_b   1.000
_cell.length_c   1.000
_cell.angle_alpha   90.00
_cell.angle_beta   90.00
_cell.angle_gamma   90.00
#
_symmetry.space_group_name_H-M   'P 1'
#
loop_
_entity.id
_entity.type
_entity.pdbx_description
1 polymer ?
#
loop_
_entity_poly.entity_id
_entity_poly.type
_entity_poly.pdbx_seq_one_letter_code
_entity_poly.pdbx_strand_id
1 'polypeptide(L)'
;MNKGLEPDGLTAALLESCGVDDPNKLIALFHSEDTDRRYWAQRATAVVETAREGLEISRQLLDQAGRDLAELAAQAVRQLGLPGPVILGGGLGMNVEPLQSAFRAGLAAHGITDVRVLDQEPVFGVLRIVAELP
;
A
#
# COMPACT_ATOMS: atom_id res chain seq x y z
N MET A 1 10.22 10.84 -18.93
CA MET A 1 11.07 12.05 -18.95
C MET A 1 10.56 12.99 -17.86
N ASN A 2 11.43 13.54 -17.02
CA ASN A 2 11.04 14.56 -16.04
C ASN A 2 10.45 15.78 -16.77
N LYS A 3 9.35 16.34 -16.27
CA LYS A 3 8.66 17.50 -16.87
C LYS A 3 9.33 18.84 -16.54
N GLY A 4 10.39 18.85 -15.72
CA GLY A 4 11.10 20.07 -15.33
C GLY A 4 10.28 21.01 -14.45
N LEU A 5 9.24 20.48 -13.79
CA LEU A 5 8.45 21.22 -12.81
C LEU A 5 9.18 21.25 -11.47
N GLU A 6 8.87 22.25 -10.66
CA GLU A 6 9.36 22.31 -9.28
C GLU A 6 8.91 21.08 -8.47
N PRO A 7 9.81 20.47 -7.67
CA PRO A 7 9.47 19.36 -6.79
C PRO A 7 8.33 19.73 -5.82
N ASP A 8 7.28 18.91 -5.81
CA ASP A 8 6.24 18.99 -4.80
C ASP A 8 6.66 18.26 -3.51
N GLY A 9 5.78 18.28 -2.50
CA GLY A 9 6.05 17.65 -1.20
C GLY A 9 6.36 16.15 -1.29
N LEU A 10 5.70 15.42 -2.20
CA LEU A 10 5.99 14.00 -2.42
C LEU A 10 7.36 13.80 -3.06
N THR A 11 7.70 14.62 -4.06
CA THR A 11 9.01 14.55 -4.71
C THR A 11 10.13 14.84 -3.71
N ALA A 12 9.98 15.89 -2.89
CA ALA A 12 10.95 16.23 -1.84
C ALA A 12 11.14 15.08 -0.83
N ALA A 13 10.05 14.51 -0.34
CA ALA A 13 10.10 13.37 0.59
C ALA A 13 10.77 12.14 -0.02
N LEU A 14 10.52 11.86 -1.31
CA LEU A 14 11.16 10.76 -2.03
C LEU A 14 12.67 11.00 -2.22
N LEU A 15 13.06 12.21 -2.62
CA LEU A 15 14.47 12.60 -2.75
C LEU A 15 15.24 12.39 -1.44
N GLU A 16 14.68 12.89 -0.33
CA GLU A 16 15.25 12.72 1.01
C GLU A 16 15.35 11.23 1.40
N SER A 17 14.27 10.47 1.26
CA SER A 17 14.23 9.04 1.63
C SER A 17 15.13 8.13 0.78
N CYS A 18 15.47 8.58 -0.43
CA CYS A 18 16.35 7.89 -1.36
C CYS A 18 17.79 8.40 -1.30
N GLY A 19 18.06 9.48 -0.55
CA GLY A 19 19.40 10.08 -0.45
C GLY A 19 19.92 10.69 -1.76
N VAL A 20 19.01 11.20 -2.60
CA VAL A 20 19.35 11.82 -3.88
C VAL A 20 18.85 13.27 -3.91
N ASP A 21 19.48 14.10 -4.76
CA ASP A 21 19.29 15.56 -4.82
C ASP A 21 18.57 16.02 -6.10
N ASP A 22 18.30 15.13 -7.06
CA ASP A 22 17.68 15.45 -8.35
C ASP A 22 16.64 14.39 -8.75
N PRO A 23 15.42 14.78 -9.18
CA PRO A 23 14.38 13.83 -9.58
C PRO A 23 14.77 12.85 -10.71
N ASN A 24 15.70 13.23 -11.59
CA ASN A 24 16.21 12.30 -12.61
C ASN A 24 17.03 11.17 -12.00
N LYS A 25 17.68 11.40 -10.85
CA LYS A 25 18.40 10.35 -10.11
C LYS A 25 17.44 9.32 -9.51
N LEU A 26 16.19 9.67 -9.20
CA LEU A 26 15.19 8.69 -8.78
C LEU A 26 14.89 7.68 -9.89
N ILE A 27 14.80 8.14 -11.15
CA ILE A 27 14.57 7.26 -12.31
C ILE A 27 15.76 6.33 -12.51
N ALA A 28 16.99 6.86 -12.42
CA ALA A 28 18.20 6.05 -12.53
C ALA A 28 18.27 5.01 -11.40
N LEU A 29 17.99 5.43 -10.15
CA LEU A 29 18.00 4.58 -8.97
C LEU A 29 16.99 3.43 -9.09
N PHE A 30 15.78 3.71 -9.61
CA PHE A 30 14.73 2.71 -9.82
C PHE A 30 15.15 1.56 -10.75
N HIS A 31 16.04 1.83 -11.70
CA HIS A 31 16.56 0.83 -12.64
C HIS A 31 17.92 0.26 -12.22
N SER A 32 18.47 0.67 -11.07
CA SER A 32 19.76 0.18 -10.59
C SER A 32 19.62 -1.19 -9.93
N GLU A 33 20.69 -1.99 -10.01
CA GLU A 33 20.79 -3.29 -9.32
C GLU A 33 20.91 -3.12 -7.79
N ASP A 34 21.22 -1.90 -7.32
CA ASP A 34 21.40 -1.56 -5.91
C ASP A 34 20.06 -1.40 -5.14
N THR A 35 18.94 -1.38 -5.85
CA THR A 35 17.60 -1.33 -5.24
C THR A 35 16.75 -2.52 -5.64
N ASP A 36 15.88 -2.95 -4.73
CA ASP A 36 14.95 -4.04 -4.96
C ASP A 36 13.50 -3.60 -4.70
N ARG A 37 12.56 -4.54 -4.86
CA ARG A 37 11.14 -4.25 -4.59
C ARG A 37 10.89 -3.85 -3.14
N ARG A 38 11.66 -4.39 -2.19
CA ARG A 38 11.50 -4.09 -0.77
C ARG A 38 11.96 -2.66 -0.46
N TYR A 39 13.04 -2.22 -1.08
CA TYR A 39 13.52 -0.85 -1.04
C TYR A 39 12.40 0.10 -1.44
N TRP A 40 11.79 -0.09 -2.61
CA TRP A 40 10.71 0.78 -3.08
C TRP A 40 9.43 0.68 -2.25
N ALA A 41 9.08 -0.51 -1.76
CA ALA A 41 7.93 -0.69 -0.88
C ALA A 41 8.05 0.13 0.42
N GLN A 42 9.26 0.26 0.98
CA GLN A 42 9.49 1.10 2.18
C GLN A 42 9.24 2.60 1.92
N ARG A 43 9.26 3.05 0.66
CA ARG A 43 9.04 4.47 0.29
C ARG A 43 7.55 4.80 0.21
N ALA A 44 6.67 3.82 0.35
CA ALA A 44 5.24 4.05 0.50
C ALA A 44 4.91 4.97 1.69
N THR A 45 5.75 4.98 2.73
CA THR A 45 5.61 5.92 3.86
C THR A 45 5.61 7.38 3.39
N ALA A 46 6.39 7.76 2.38
CA ALA A 46 6.38 9.12 1.85
C ALA A 46 4.99 9.49 1.33
N VAL A 47 4.32 8.58 0.61
CA VAL A 47 2.95 8.80 0.10
C VAL A 47 1.96 8.94 1.26
N VAL A 48 2.08 8.11 2.29
CA VAL A 48 1.19 8.16 3.46
C VAL A 48 1.35 9.48 4.22
N GLU A 49 2.58 9.90 4.49
CA GLU A 49 2.86 11.13 5.22
C GLU A 49 2.42 12.38 4.44
N THR A 50 2.73 12.47 3.15
CA THR A 50 2.32 13.64 2.37
C THR A 50 0.81 13.68 2.13
N ALA A 51 0.13 12.53 2.04
CA ALA A 51 -1.33 12.49 2.03
C ALA A 51 -1.94 13.01 3.35
N ARG A 52 -1.31 12.69 4.49
CA ARG A 52 -1.67 13.18 5.82
C ARG A 52 -1.46 14.68 5.95
N GLU A 53 -0.41 15.21 5.33
CA GLU A 53 -0.14 16.66 5.21
C GLU A 53 -1.09 17.39 4.26
N GLY A 54 -1.91 16.65 3.51
CA GLY A 54 -2.94 17.22 2.64
C GLY A 54 -2.57 17.32 1.17
N LEU A 55 -1.47 16.70 0.75
CA LEU A 55 -1.10 16.64 -0.66
C LEU A 55 -2.09 15.76 -1.44
N GLU A 56 -2.83 16.40 -2.34
CA GLU A 56 -3.95 15.79 -3.05
C GLU A 56 -3.52 14.59 -3.92
N ILE A 57 -2.39 14.70 -4.63
CA ILE A 57 -1.91 13.60 -5.47
C ILE A 57 -1.58 12.36 -4.64
N SER A 58 -1.08 12.52 -3.42
CA SER A 58 -0.78 11.40 -2.51
C SER A 58 -2.04 10.72 -2.00
N ARG A 59 -3.11 11.48 -1.73
CA ARG A 59 -4.43 10.91 -1.41
C ARG A 59 -4.99 10.10 -2.56
N GLN A 60 -4.90 10.63 -3.78
CA GLN A 60 -5.34 9.93 -4.99
C GLN A 60 -4.56 8.62 -5.21
N LEU A 61 -3.25 8.59 -4.91
CA LEU A 61 -2.46 7.37 -4.95
C LEU A 61 -2.95 6.32 -3.94
N LEU A 62 -3.29 6.72 -2.72
CA LEU A 62 -3.85 5.80 -1.71
C LEU A 62 -5.24 5.29 -2.13
N ASP A 63 -6.08 6.16 -2.68
CA ASP A 63 -7.40 5.78 -3.17
C ASP A 63 -7.33 4.82 -4.36
N GLN A 64 -6.36 5.03 -5.27
CA GLN A 64 -6.11 4.11 -6.37
C GLN A 64 -5.60 2.77 -5.86
N ALA A 65 -4.62 2.77 -4.95
CA ALA A 65 -4.08 1.55 -4.37
C ALA A 65 -5.17 0.71 -3.65
N GLY A 66 -6.10 1.36 -2.95
CA GLY A 66 -7.21 0.68 -2.28
C GLY A 66 -8.17 0.03 -3.28
N ARG A 67 -8.49 0.73 -4.37
CA ARG A 67 -9.33 0.21 -5.45
C ARG A 67 -8.67 -0.97 -6.18
N ASP A 68 -7.40 -0.84 -6.56
CA ASP A 68 -6.65 -1.90 -7.23
C ASP A 68 -6.58 -3.17 -6.36
N LEU A 69 -6.34 -3.00 -5.05
CA LEU A 69 -6.33 -4.11 -4.10
C LEU A 69 -7.72 -4.76 -3.97
N ALA A 70 -8.79 -3.97 -3.99
CA ALA A 70 -10.16 -4.46 -3.93
C ALA A 70 -10.53 -5.28 -5.18
N GLU A 71 -10.10 -4.85 -6.37
CA GLU A 71 -10.31 -5.59 -7.62
C GLU A 71 -9.63 -6.97 -7.57
N LEU A 72 -8.38 -7.03 -7.12
CA LEU A 72 -7.65 -8.28 -6.95
C LEU A 72 -8.32 -9.20 -5.94
N ALA A 73 -8.73 -8.67 -4.79
CA ALA A 73 -9.42 -9.45 -3.76
C ALA A 73 -10.78 -9.96 -4.27
N ALA A 74 -11.56 -9.13 -4.95
CA ALA A 74 -12.83 -9.54 -5.53
C ALA A 74 -12.66 -10.62 -6.60
N GLN A 75 -11.59 -10.55 -7.39
CA GLN A 75 -11.26 -11.61 -8.35
C GLN A 75 -10.96 -12.94 -7.65
N ALA A 76 -10.15 -12.92 -6.58
CA ALA A 76 -9.84 -14.12 -5.80
C ALA A 76 -11.11 -14.73 -5.17
N VAL A 77 -11.97 -13.90 -4.55
CA VAL A 77 -13.24 -14.33 -3.96
C VAL A 77 -14.13 -15.02 -4.99
N ARG A 78 -14.28 -14.42 -6.19
CA ARG A 78 -15.04 -15.01 -7.30
C ARG A 78 -14.46 -16.34 -7.76
N GLN A 79 -13.13 -16.42 -7.93
CA GLN A 79 -12.47 -17.65 -8.37
C GLN A 79 -12.59 -18.80 -7.36
N LEU A 80 -12.61 -18.47 -6.06
CA LEU A 80 -12.77 -19.45 -5.00
C LEU A 80 -14.25 -19.84 -4.76
N GLY A 81 -15.20 -19.17 -5.40
CA GLY A 81 -16.64 -19.40 -5.18
C GLY A 81 -17.09 -19.06 -3.76
N LEU A 82 -16.37 -18.16 -3.08
CA LEU A 82 -16.67 -17.75 -1.71
C LEU A 82 -17.51 -16.46 -1.70
N PRO A 83 -18.36 -16.25 -0.69
CA PRO A 83 -19.09 -14.99 -0.52
C PRO A 83 -18.30 -13.92 0.27
N GLY A 84 -17.13 -14.27 0.80
CA GLY A 84 -16.41 -13.52 1.84
C GLY A 84 -16.30 -14.33 3.15
N PRO A 85 -15.79 -13.73 4.25
CA PRO A 85 -15.30 -12.36 4.38
C PRO A 85 -13.98 -12.12 3.65
N VAL A 86 -13.67 -10.84 3.39
CA VAL A 86 -12.33 -10.42 2.96
C VAL A 86 -11.62 -9.75 4.12
N ILE A 87 -10.44 -10.26 4.46
CA ILE A 87 -9.64 -9.75 5.56
C ILE A 87 -8.46 -8.94 5.01
N LEU A 88 -8.39 -7.66 5.37
CA LEU A 88 -7.29 -6.77 5.03
C LEU A 88 -6.24 -6.78 6.14
N GLY A 89 -5.00 -7.10 5.78
CA GLY A 89 -3.86 -7.15 6.69
C GLY A 89 -2.64 -6.42 6.16
N GLY A 90 -1.54 -6.55 6.89
CA GLY A 90 -0.24 -5.97 6.53
C GLY A 90 -0.09 -4.50 6.95
N GLY A 91 1.14 -3.98 6.85
CA GLY A 91 1.51 -2.67 7.40
C GLY A 91 0.61 -1.53 6.90
N LEU A 92 0.34 -1.47 5.59
CA LEU A 92 -0.55 -0.44 5.03
C LEU A 92 -2.03 -0.74 5.33
N GLY A 93 -2.46 -1.99 5.12
CA GLY A 93 -3.85 -2.39 5.30
C GLY A 93 -4.37 -2.19 6.72
N MET A 94 -3.49 -2.33 7.73
CA MET A 94 -3.85 -2.14 9.14
C MET A 94 -3.75 -0.69 9.62
N ASN A 95 -2.87 0.13 9.02
CA ASN A 95 -2.51 1.44 9.60
C ASN A 95 -2.88 2.66 8.74
N VAL A 96 -3.39 2.47 7.52
CA VAL A 96 -3.68 3.57 6.59
C VAL A 96 -5.18 3.66 6.31
N GLU A 97 -5.88 4.55 7.03
CA GLU A 97 -7.34 4.70 6.95
C GLU A 97 -7.87 5.04 5.54
N PRO A 98 -7.27 5.96 4.76
CA PRO A 98 -7.73 6.23 3.39
C PRO A 98 -7.69 4.98 2.50
N LEU A 99 -6.65 4.17 2.63
CA LEU A 99 -6.51 2.90 1.90
C LEU A 99 -7.63 1.93 2.30
N GLN A 100 -7.92 1.80 3.59
CA GLN A 100 -9.00 0.94 4.09
C GLN A 100 -10.37 1.37 3.56
N SER A 101 -10.66 2.67 3.57
CA SER A 101 -11.91 3.23 3.05
C SER A 101 -12.07 2.95 1.56
N ALA A 102 -11.03 3.23 0.75
CA ALA A 102 -11.04 2.95 -0.68
C ALA A 102 -11.20 1.45 -0.99
N PHE A 103 -10.52 0.58 -0.22
CA PHE A 103 -10.62 -0.87 -0.34
C PHE A 103 -12.04 -1.39 -0.04
N ARG A 104 -12.64 -0.92 1.06
CA ARG A 104 -14.03 -1.26 1.43
C ARG A 104 -15.03 -0.81 0.37
N ALA A 105 -14.89 0.42 -0.13
CA ALA A 105 -15.75 0.94 -1.18
C ALA A 105 -15.62 0.15 -2.49
N GLY A 106 -14.39 -0.22 -2.88
CA GLY A 106 -14.14 -1.05 -4.06
C GLY A 106 -14.76 -2.44 -3.95
N LEU A 107 -14.65 -3.10 -2.79
CA LEU A 107 -15.27 -4.41 -2.57
C LEU A 107 -16.81 -4.34 -2.52
N ALA A 108 -17.37 -3.27 -1.95
CA ALA A 108 -18.81 -3.05 -1.93
C ALA A 108 -19.39 -2.92 -3.35
N ALA A 109 -18.65 -2.33 -4.30
CA ALA A 109 -19.05 -2.29 -5.71
C ALA A 109 -19.14 -3.69 -6.37
N HIS A 110 -18.49 -4.69 -5.78
CA HIS A 110 -18.59 -6.11 -6.18
C HIS A 110 -19.59 -6.91 -5.31
N GLY A 111 -20.37 -6.25 -4.45
CA GLY A 111 -21.33 -6.89 -3.55
C GLY A 111 -20.70 -7.55 -2.33
N ILE A 112 -19.40 -7.36 -2.09
CA ILE A 112 -18.68 -7.92 -0.95
C ILE A 112 -18.65 -6.86 0.15
N THR A 113 -19.43 -7.08 1.21
CA THR A 113 -19.60 -6.10 2.31
C THR A 113 -19.00 -6.56 3.63
N ASP A 114 -18.79 -7.87 3.83
CA ASP A 114 -18.08 -8.39 5.00
C ASP A 114 -16.57 -8.25 4.80
N VAL A 115 -16.08 -7.03 5.03
CA VAL A 115 -14.66 -6.65 4.97
C VAL A 115 -14.18 -6.34 6.37
N ARG A 116 -13.09 -6.98 6.81
CA ARG A 116 -12.53 -6.78 8.15
C ARG A 116 -11.06 -6.41 8.03
N VAL A 117 -10.61 -5.50 8.89
CA VAL A 117 -9.18 -5.16 9.01
C VAL A 117 -8.66 -5.97 10.19
N LEU A 118 -7.49 -6.59 10.04
CA LEU A 118 -6.83 -7.29 11.14
C LEU A 118 -6.53 -6.30 12.27
N ASP A 119 -6.98 -6.66 13.47
CA ASP A 119 -6.73 -5.95 14.73
C ASP A 119 -5.50 -6.47 15.47
N GLN A 120 -4.96 -7.62 15.06
CA GLN A 120 -3.75 -8.24 15.59
C GLN A 120 -2.63 -8.29 14.55
N GLU A 121 -1.39 -8.08 15.01
CA GLU A 121 -0.21 -8.21 14.16
C GLU A 121 -0.06 -9.64 13.60
N PRO A 122 0.30 -9.80 12.32
CA PRO A 122 0.30 -11.10 11.63
C PRO A 122 1.36 -12.12 12.10
N VAL A 123 2.06 -11.87 13.21
CA VAL A 123 3.16 -12.69 13.74
C VAL A 123 2.68 -13.84 14.64
N PHE A 124 1.40 -13.86 15.04
CA PHE A 124 0.84 -14.91 15.92
C PHE A 124 0.93 -16.34 15.37
N GLY A 125 0.98 -16.51 14.05
CA GLY A 125 1.05 -17.84 13.43
C GLY A 125 2.23 -18.67 13.91
N VAL A 126 3.40 -18.03 14.10
CA VAL A 126 4.63 -18.72 14.53
C VAL A 126 4.52 -19.20 15.97
N LEU A 127 4.01 -18.36 16.88
CA LEU A 127 3.84 -18.74 18.30
C LEU A 127 2.90 -19.92 18.46
N ARG A 128 1.83 -19.97 17.67
CA ARG A 128 0.89 -21.09 17.66
C ARG A 128 1.52 -22.37 17.10
N ILE A 129 2.28 -22.28 16.02
CA ILE A 129 3.02 -23.44 15.48
C ILE A 129 4.01 -23.97 16.52
N VAL A 130 4.76 -23.09 17.20
CA VAL A 130 5.69 -23.50 18.28
C VAL A 130 4.94 -24.16 19.44
N ALA A 131 3.75 -23.69 19.79
CA ALA A 131 2.92 -24.29 20.84
C ALA A 131 2.29 -25.65 20.43
N GLU A 132 2.17 -25.92 19.12
CA GLU A 132 1.61 -27.16 18.56
C GLU A 132 2.70 -28.18 18.15
N LEU A 133 3.99 -27.79 18.18
CA LEU A 133 5.11 -28.71 17.97
C LEU A 133 5.30 -29.59 19.23
N PRO A 134 5.35 -30.93 19.10
CA PRO A 134 5.45 -31.88 20.21
C PRO A 134 6.79 -31.83 20.95
#